data_AF-A0A9Q3UW65-F1
#
_entry.id   AF-A0A9Q3UW65-F1
#
_cell.length_a   1.000
_cell.length_b   1.000
_cell.length_c   1.000
_cell.angle_alpha   90.00
_cell.angle_beta   90.00
_cell.angle_gamma   90.00
#
_symmetry.space_group_name_H-M   'P 1'
#
loop_
_entity.id
_entity.type
_entity.pdbx_description
1 polymer ?
#
loop_
_entity_poly.entity_id
_entity_poly.type
_entity_poly.pdbx_seq_one_letter_code
_entity_poly.pdbx_strand_id
1 'polypeptide(L)'
;MTNKLKITFLLGVFTMLFSGNINAQLKKGQLVDGIAAVIGDEIVLESDVEEQLNYGKQQGASTTDRCEFLENLINNKLLVYEAKRDTLIESRSAAIKEGVNAKFNQLLGQFPDEKSMLAAYKFRNQYEMKNAIEKIDTDQYYGQAKYARITEKADVTPNEVTDFFNLYKSQLPEIKDEVSLSQIMMYPKLTEAHKDELINKLKKIKADIAGGESFESQARIYSEDKGTAPNGGLMKNIFKGQMVKPFEAAALNLQEGEISDPVESEFGYHIIELVKKSGKVYDARHILLMATPTDAEITTAKQKLDSIRGLILAEKMSFKEAAFKFSDDKKTKFNAGVITGGDGSSKIERESIPGVISYELAGLNKNDITTAFDDEDERQRKVVKLIKIEDVIPAHQITLETDYDRIKQMALNKKKSEMIEKFVNSKLPTTFISIDGRYDSCDFKGNWKKESLTK
;
A
#
# COMPACT_ATOMS: atom_id res chain seq x y z
N MET A 1 -72.97 4.44 35.17
CA MET A 1 -72.39 4.98 33.93
C MET A 1 -71.25 4.05 33.52
N THR A 2 -71.51 3.03 32.70
CA THR A 2 -71.31 3.00 31.22
C THR A 2 -69.89 3.39 30.82
N ASN A 3 -69.10 2.63 30.07
CA ASN A 3 -69.33 1.36 29.38
C ASN A 3 -67.97 0.71 29.05
N LYS A 4 -67.85 -0.61 29.25
CA LYS A 4 -66.79 -1.46 28.70
C LYS A 4 -67.21 -1.92 27.30
N LEU A 5 -66.28 -1.99 26.35
CA LEU A 5 -66.51 -2.70 25.09
C LEU A 5 -65.43 -3.77 24.90
N LYS A 6 -65.84 -5.03 25.07
CA LYS A 6 -65.21 -6.24 24.52
C LYS A 6 -65.97 -6.57 23.23
N ILE A 7 -65.28 -6.95 22.16
CA ILE A 7 -65.86 -7.73 21.05
C ILE A 7 -64.88 -8.85 20.65
N THR A 8 -65.46 -10.03 20.53
CA THR A 8 -64.91 -11.35 20.21
C THR A 8 -65.37 -11.73 18.79
N PHE A 9 -64.54 -12.37 17.95
CA PHE A 9 -64.87 -13.30 16.84
C PHE A 9 -63.60 -13.49 15.97
N LEU A 10 -63.26 -14.60 15.32
CA LEU A 10 -63.88 -15.91 15.10
C LEU A 10 -62.78 -16.90 14.68
N LEU A 11 -63.02 -18.16 15.00
CA LEU A 11 -62.38 -19.37 14.49
C LEU A 11 -62.44 -19.47 12.95
N GLY A 12 -61.33 -19.85 12.30
CA GLY A 12 -61.26 -20.10 10.86
C GLY A 12 -60.09 -21.03 10.53
N VAL A 13 -60.37 -22.32 10.53
CA VAL A 13 -59.48 -23.40 10.08
C VAL A 13 -59.23 -23.24 8.57
N PHE A 14 -57.96 -23.15 8.15
CA PHE A 14 -57.56 -23.51 6.80
C PHE A 14 -56.19 -24.20 6.83
N THR A 15 -56.25 -25.53 6.86
CA THR A 15 -55.18 -26.43 6.48
C THR A 15 -54.81 -26.19 5.02
N MET A 16 -53.59 -25.73 4.75
CA MET A 16 -52.97 -25.88 3.44
C MET A 16 -51.55 -26.46 3.62
N LEU A 17 -51.49 -27.78 3.49
CA LEU A 17 -50.27 -28.55 3.30
C LEU A 17 -49.62 -28.09 1.99
N PHE A 18 -48.59 -27.26 2.06
CA PHE A 18 -47.66 -27.08 0.94
C PHE A 18 -46.56 -28.14 1.05
N SER A 19 -46.81 -29.27 0.39
CA SER A 19 -45.80 -30.25 0.01
C SER A 19 -44.88 -29.63 -1.05
N GLY A 20 -43.93 -28.80 -0.60
CA GLY A 20 -42.84 -28.34 -1.44
C GLY A 20 -41.81 -29.46 -1.61
N ASN A 21 -41.84 -30.14 -2.76
CA ASN A 21 -40.72 -30.98 -3.18
C ASN A 21 -39.47 -30.11 -3.30
N ILE A 22 -38.55 -30.22 -2.34
CA ILE A 22 -37.20 -29.68 -2.46
C ILE A 22 -36.46 -30.58 -3.45
N ASN A 23 -36.61 -30.31 -4.74
CA ASN A 23 -35.68 -30.79 -5.74
C ASN A 23 -34.42 -29.93 -5.65
N ALA A 24 -33.50 -30.34 -4.76
CA ALA A 24 -32.10 -29.96 -4.87
C ALA A 24 -31.50 -30.70 -6.10
N GLN A 25 -31.88 -30.27 -7.31
CA GLN A 25 -31.13 -30.62 -8.50
C GLN A 25 -29.84 -29.81 -8.47
N LEU A 26 -28.77 -30.45 -8.01
CA LEU A 26 -27.40 -30.04 -8.32
C LEU A 26 -27.31 -29.95 -9.86
N LYS A 27 -27.23 -28.72 -10.40
CA LYS A 27 -26.95 -28.51 -11.82
C LYS A 27 -25.62 -29.18 -12.16
N LYS A 28 -25.65 -30.07 -13.15
CA LYS A 28 -24.46 -30.70 -13.73
C LYS A 28 -23.66 -29.61 -14.44
N GLY A 29 -22.58 -29.16 -13.80
CA GLY A 29 -21.74 -28.06 -14.28
C GLY A 29 -21.21 -27.22 -13.12
N GLN A 30 -20.38 -27.81 -12.25
CA GLN A 30 -19.48 -27.02 -11.43
C GLN A 30 -18.50 -26.34 -12.39
N LEU A 31 -18.77 -25.06 -12.66
CA LEU A 31 -18.01 -24.03 -13.38
C LEU A 31 -16.65 -24.49 -13.93
N VAL A 32 -16.61 -24.86 -15.21
CA VAL A 32 -15.38 -24.73 -16.00
C VAL A 32 -15.30 -23.25 -16.35
N ASP A 33 -14.29 -22.55 -15.81
CA ASP A 33 -14.03 -21.16 -16.16
C ASP A 33 -13.84 -21.04 -17.68
N GLY A 34 -14.54 -20.09 -18.29
CA GLY A 34 -14.57 -19.95 -19.74
C GLY A 34 -13.30 -19.29 -20.24
N ILE A 35 -12.80 -19.72 -21.40
CA ILE A 35 -11.72 -18.99 -22.09
C ILE A 35 -12.35 -17.82 -22.85
N ALA A 36 -11.91 -16.60 -22.55
CA ALA A 36 -12.34 -15.39 -23.25
C ALA A 36 -11.48 -15.15 -24.51
N ALA A 37 -10.18 -15.41 -24.44
CA ALA A 37 -9.27 -15.32 -25.57
C ALA A 37 -8.03 -16.23 -25.43
N VAL A 38 -7.43 -16.58 -26.56
CA VAL A 38 -6.15 -17.31 -26.68
C VAL A 38 -5.20 -16.49 -27.55
N ILE A 39 -3.96 -16.27 -27.08
CA ILE A 39 -2.91 -15.50 -27.74
C ILE A 39 -1.63 -16.34 -27.75
N GLY A 40 -1.34 -17.03 -28.86
CA GLY A 40 -0.27 -18.02 -28.90
C GLY A 40 -0.55 -19.16 -27.93
N ASP A 41 0.27 -19.30 -26.88
CA ASP A 41 0.08 -20.21 -25.75
C ASP A 41 -0.42 -19.51 -24.47
N GLU A 42 -0.69 -18.20 -24.52
CA GLU A 42 -1.34 -17.45 -23.45
C GLU A 42 -2.86 -17.55 -23.53
N ILE A 43 -3.52 -17.53 -22.37
CA ILE A 43 -4.99 -17.55 -22.25
C ILE A 43 -5.46 -16.39 -21.38
N VAL A 44 -6.60 -15.81 -21.77
CA VAL A 44 -7.40 -14.89 -20.95
C VAL A 44 -8.66 -15.63 -20.53
N LEU A 45 -8.90 -15.72 -19.23
CA LEU A 45 -10.09 -16.35 -18.68
C LEU A 45 -11.23 -15.35 -18.53
N GLU A 46 -12.45 -15.85 -18.46
CA GLU A 46 -13.63 -15.02 -18.21
C GLU A 46 -13.59 -14.40 -16.81
N SER A 47 -13.10 -15.16 -15.84
CA SER A 47 -12.84 -14.66 -14.49
C SER A 47 -11.85 -13.48 -14.48
N ASP A 48 -10.81 -13.49 -15.32
CA ASP A 48 -9.83 -12.39 -15.42
C ASP A 48 -10.53 -11.08 -15.87
N VAL A 49 -11.43 -11.18 -16.86
CA VAL A 49 -12.21 -10.04 -17.37
C VAL A 49 -13.16 -9.52 -16.28
N GLU A 50 -13.90 -10.41 -15.62
CA GLU A 50 -14.85 -10.04 -14.57
C GLU A 50 -14.18 -9.43 -13.34
N GLU A 51 -13.04 -9.97 -12.92
CA GLU A 51 -12.27 -9.45 -11.80
C GLU A 51 -11.81 -8.02 -12.08
N GLN A 52 -11.27 -7.76 -13.27
CA GLN A 52 -10.80 -6.43 -13.64
C GLN A 52 -11.95 -5.42 -13.77
N LEU A 53 -13.10 -5.85 -14.28
CA LEU A 53 -14.33 -5.06 -14.30
C LEU A 53 -14.79 -4.68 -12.89
N ASN A 54 -14.81 -5.65 -11.98
CA ASN A 54 -15.23 -5.43 -10.59
C ASN A 54 -14.28 -4.50 -9.86
N TYR A 55 -12.98 -4.64 -10.10
CA TYR A 55 -11.96 -3.73 -9.58
C TYR A 55 -12.15 -2.29 -10.07
N GLY A 56 -12.37 -2.11 -11.38
CA GLY A 56 -12.63 -0.78 -11.96
C GLY A 56 -13.87 -0.10 -11.37
N LYS A 57 -14.95 -0.87 -11.15
CA LYS A 57 -16.18 -0.38 -10.49
C LYS A 57 -15.93 0.06 -9.05
N GLN A 58 -15.12 -0.70 -8.29
CA GLN A 58 -14.76 -0.34 -6.92
C GLN A 58 -13.96 0.96 -6.84
N GLN A 59 -13.20 1.30 -7.88
CA GLN A 59 -12.47 2.57 -7.99
C GLN A 59 -13.32 3.74 -8.52
N GLY A 60 -14.62 3.55 -8.74
CA GLY A 60 -15.52 4.62 -9.17
C GLY A 60 -15.56 4.87 -10.68
N ALA A 61 -15.04 3.96 -11.52
CA ALA A 61 -15.16 4.05 -12.97
C ALA A 61 -16.65 4.04 -13.39
N SER A 62 -17.14 5.14 -13.97
CA SER A 62 -18.57 5.40 -14.18
C SER A 62 -19.20 4.62 -15.36
N THR A 63 -18.39 4.10 -16.27
CA THR A 63 -18.81 3.25 -17.40
C THR A 63 -17.74 2.20 -17.66
N THR A 64 -18.06 0.93 -17.43
CA THR A 64 -17.09 -0.18 -17.55
C THR A 64 -17.38 -0.97 -18.83
N ASP A 65 -16.69 -0.67 -19.93
CA ASP A 65 -16.84 -1.40 -21.19
C ASP A 65 -16.05 -2.72 -21.16
N ARG A 66 -16.77 -3.84 -21.10
CA ARG A 66 -16.19 -5.18 -21.11
C ARG A 66 -15.23 -5.42 -22.28
N CYS A 67 -15.53 -4.85 -23.45
CA CYS A 67 -14.70 -4.99 -24.63
C CYS A 67 -13.34 -4.32 -24.45
N GLU A 68 -13.30 -3.13 -23.84
CA GLU A 68 -12.04 -2.41 -23.57
C GLU A 68 -11.17 -3.16 -22.56
N PHE A 69 -11.76 -3.73 -21.49
CA PHE A 69 -11.01 -4.53 -20.53
C PHE A 69 -10.44 -5.80 -21.14
N LEU A 70 -11.24 -6.52 -21.93
CA LEU A 70 -10.76 -7.69 -22.66
C LEU A 70 -9.61 -7.30 -23.61
N GLU A 71 -9.74 -6.20 -24.37
CA GLU A 71 -8.68 -5.73 -25.26
C GLU A 71 -7.39 -5.40 -24.50
N ASN A 72 -7.48 -4.78 -23.33
CA ASN A 72 -6.32 -4.52 -22.47
C ASN A 72 -5.64 -5.82 -21.99
N LEU A 73 -6.43 -6.83 -21.61
CA LEU A 73 -5.91 -8.15 -21.22
C LEU A 73 -5.23 -8.87 -22.39
N ILE A 74 -5.85 -8.86 -23.57
CA ILE A 74 -5.28 -9.46 -24.78
C ILE A 74 -3.97 -8.76 -25.16
N ASN A 75 -3.93 -7.42 -25.11
CA ASN A 75 -2.71 -6.63 -25.32
C ASN A 75 -1.59 -7.06 -24.36
N ASN A 76 -1.90 -7.14 -23.06
CA ASN A 76 -0.94 -7.57 -22.06
C ASN A 76 -0.43 -8.99 -22.33
N LYS A 77 -1.33 -9.92 -22.65
CA LYS A 77 -0.97 -11.30 -22.98
C LYS A 77 -0.10 -11.41 -24.23
N LEU A 78 -0.34 -10.59 -25.25
CA LEU A 78 0.54 -10.53 -26.43
C LEU A 78 1.95 -10.06 -26.05
N LEU A 79 2.07 -9.08 -25.17
CA LEU A 79 3.39 -8.65 -24.66
C LEU A 79 4.09 -9.78 -23.91
N VAL A 80 3.38 -10.49 -23.02
CA VAL A 80 3.93 -11.64 -22.29
C VAL A 80 4.37 -12.75 -23.25
N TYR A 81 3.54 -13.10 -24.23
CA TYR A 81 3.85 -14.09 -25.26
C TYR A 81 5.14 -13.74 -26.02
N GLU A 82 5.26 -12.49 -26.49
CA GLU A 82 6.45 -12.01 -27.19
C GLU A 82 7.65 -11.78 -26.28
N ALA A 83 7.44 -11.65 -24.96
CA ALA A 83 8.50 -11.52 -23.97
C ALA A 83 9.17 -12.86 -23.69
N LYS A 84 8.38 -13.93 -23.47
CA LYS A 84 8.89 -15.28 -23.17
C LYS A 84 9.76 -15.85 -24.30
N ARG A 85 9.60 -15.32 -25.52
CA ARG A 85 10.39 -15.68 -26.72
C ARG A 85 11.54 -14.72 -27.02
N ASP A 86 11.64 -13.60 -26.30
CA ASP A 86 12.70 -12.62 -26.48
C ASP A 86 13.94 -13.05 -25.69
N THR A 87 14.95 -13.56 -26.40
CA THR A 87 16.20 -14.04 -25.79
C THR A 87 16.99 -12.95 -25.05
N LEU A 88 16.63 -11.68 -25.22
CA LEU A 88 17.24 -10.55 -24.52
C LEU A 88 16.53 -10.22 -23.20
N ILE A 89 15.43 -10.90 -22.87
CA ILE A 89 14.79 -10.84 -21.56
C ILE A 89 15.30 -12.01 -20.72
N GLU A 90 15.92 -11.69 -19.59
CA GLU A 90 16.41 -12.70 -18.65
C GLU A 90 15.24 -13.54 -18.10
N SER A 91 15.41 -14.86 -18.05
CA SER A 91 14.45 -15.73 -17.35
C SER A 91 14.60 -15.57 -15.85
N ARG A 92 13.50 -15.19 -15.18
CA ARG A 92 13.44 -15.05 -13.71
C ARG A 92 12.57 -16.09 -13.03
N SER A 93 12.26 -17.20 -13.71
CA SER A 93 11.36 -18.22 -13.18
C SER A 93 11.78 -18.76 -11.80
N ALA A 94 13.08 -18.95 -11.56
CA ALA A 94 13.57 -19.40 -10.24
C ALA A 94 13.36 -18.34 -9.14
N ALA A 95 13.71 -17.08 -9.43
CA ALA A 95 13.55 -15.97 -8.48
C ALA A 95 12.07 -15.67 -8.20
N ILE A 96 11.20 -15.77 -9.21
CA ILE A 96 9.75 -15.62 -9.05
C ILE A 96 9.21 -16.71 -8.13
N LYS A 97 9.57 -17.99 -8.37
CA LYS A 97 9.19 -19.11 -7.50
C LYS A 97 9.64 -18.93 -6.05
N GLU A 98 10.83 -18.38 -5.84
CA GLU A 98 11.32 -18.06 -4.50
C GLU A 98 10.47 -16.94 -3.84
N GLY A 99 10.16 -15.89 -4.61
CA GLY A 99 9.33 -14.76 -4.16
C GLY A 99 7.89 -15.11 -3.81
N VAL A 100 7.30 -16.12 -4.47
CA VAL A 100 5.92 -16.60 -4.22
C VAL A 100 5.72 -16.95 -2.74
N ASN A 101 6.70 -17.60 -2.11
CA ASN A 101 6.60 -17.96 -0.69
C ASN A 101 6.62 -16.73 0.22
N ALA A 102 7.50 -15.77 -0.08
CA ALA A 102 7.57 -14.52 0.69
C ALA A 102 6.26 -13.72 0.57
N LYS A 103 5.72 -13.60 -0.64
CA LYS A 103 4.46 -12.90 -0.90
C LYS A 103 3.26 -13.61 -0.25
N PHE A 104 3.19 -14.94 -0.32
CA PHE A 104 2.18 -15.73 0.38
C PHE A 104 2.22 -15.48 1.91
N ASN A 105 3.42 -15.50 2.51
CA ASN A 105 3.58 -15.27 3.94
C ASN A 105 3.28 -13.82 4.35
N GLN A 106 3.62 -12.85 3.49
CA GLN A 106 3.27 -11.45 3.70
C GLN A 106 1.75 -11.25 3.70
N LEU A 107 1.04 -11.87 2.74
CA LEU A 107 -0.42 -11.85 2.71
C LEU A 107 -1.00 -12.53 3.95
N LEU A 108 -0.47 -13.70 4.33
CA LEU A 108 -0.90 -14.44 5.51
C LEU A 108 -0.81 -13.59 6.79
N GLY A 109 0.22 -12.74 6.92
CA GLY A 109 0.37 -11.83 8.06
C GLY A 109 -0.75 -10.79 8.23
N GLN A 110 -1.59 -10.57 7.22
CA GLN A 110 -2.75 -9.68 7.29
C GLN A 110 -4.02 -10.40 7.75
N PHE A 111 -3.99 -11.73 7.85
CA PHE A 111 -5.13 -12.55 8.25
C PHE A 111 -4.84 -13.28 9.56
N PRO A 112 -5.88 -13.61 10.34
CA PRO A 112 -5.72 -14.37 11.57
C PRO A 112 -5.08 -15.76 11.36
N ASP A 113 -5.40 -16.41 10.24
CA ASP A 113 -4.92 -17.73 9.87
C ASP A 113 -5.05 -17.98 8.35
N GLU A 114 -4.42 -19.06 7.87
CA GLU A 114 -4.41 -19.44 6.45
C GLU A 114 -5.80 -19.74 5.91
N LYS A 115 -6.66 -20.41 6.70
CA LYS A 115 -8.02 -20.79 6.26
C LYS A 115 -8.86 -19.55 5.98
N SER A 116 -8.73 -18.53 6.82
CA SER A 116 -9.40 -17.23 6.69
C SER A 116 -8.93 -16.49 5.44
N MET A 117 -7.62 -16.48 5.18
CA MET A 117 -7.05 -15.91 3.96
C MET A 117 -7.54 -16.62 2.68
N LEU A 118 -7.43 -17.95 2.64
CA LEU A 118 -7.85 -18.74 1.48
C LEU A 118 -9.35 -18.58 1.20
N ALA A 119 -10.19 -18.51 2.23
CA ALA A 119 -11.62 -18.24 2.08
C ALA A 119 -11.89 -16.83 1.53
N ALA A 120 -11.16 -15.82 2.00
CA ALA A 120 -11.31 -14.44 1.53
C ALA A 120 -10.95 -14.28 0.05
N TYR A 121 -9.86 -14.92 -0.38
CA TYR A 121 -9.42 -14.93 -1.78
C TYR A 121 -10.04 -16.07 -2.62
N LYS A 122 -10.93 -16.87 -2.03
CA LYS A 122 -11.65 -17.99 -2.68
C LYS A 122 -10.75 -19.08 -3.27
N PHE A 123 -9.56 -19.31 -2.69
CA PHE A 123 -8.69 -20.43 -3.04
C PHE A 123 -9.01 -21.67 -2.20
N ARG A 124 -8.90 -22.86 -2.78
CA ARG A 124 -9.20 -24.13 -2.08
C ARG A 124 -8.07 -24.55 -1.14
N ASN A 125 -6.83 -24.20 -1.50
CA ASN A 125 -5.63 -24.55 -0.76
C ASN A 125 -4.46 -23.62 -1.10
N GLN A 126 -3.40 -23.66 -0.28
CA GLN A 126 -2.18 -22.88 -0.47
C GLN A 126 -1.51 -23.10 -1.84
N TYR A 127 -1.54 -24.31 -2.38
CA TYR A 127 -0.89 -24.62 -3.66
C TYR A 127 -1.55 -23.86 -4.81
N GLU A 128 -2.88 -23.83 -4.84
CA GLU A 128 -3.65 -23.07 -5.83
C GLU A 128 -3.34 -21.57 -5.77
N MET A 129 -3.34 -20.99 -4.56
CA MET A 129 -3.00 -19.57 -4.37
C MET A 129 -1.56 -19.26 -4.78
N LYS A 130 -0.59 -20.11 -4.42
CA LYS A 130 0.82 -19.93 -4.79
C LYS A 130 1.02 -20.00 -6.30
N ASN A 131 0.36 -20.91 -6.99
CA ASN A 131 0.41 -20.97 -8.45
C ASN A 131 -0.21 -19.73 -9.09
N ALA A 132 -1.30 -19.20 -8.53
CA ALA A 132 -1.90 -17.95 -9.00
C ALA A 132 -0.92 -16.77 -8.81
N ILE A 133 -0.28 -16.65 -7.64
CA ILE A 133 0.76 -15.66 -7.37
C ILE A 133 1.91 -15.80 -8.38
N GLU A 134 2.39 -17.03 -8.61
CA GLU A 134 3.48 -17.31 -9.56
C GLU A 134 3.10 -16.86 -10.97
N LYS A 135 1.89 -17.18 -11.43
CA LYS A 135 1.37 -16.79 -12.75
C LYS A 135 1.30 -15.27 -12.87
N ILE A 136 0.72 -14.60 -11.89
CA ILE A 136 0.58 -13.13 -11.88
C ILE A 136 1.96 -12.46 -11.92
N ASP A 137 2.88 -12.88 -11.04
CA ASP A 137 4.22 -12.30 -10.97
C ASP A 137 5.03 -12.58 -12.25
N THR A 138 4.82 -13.74 -12.87
CA THR A 138 5.40 -14.09 -14.17
C THR A 138 4.88 -13.18 -15.28
N ASP A 139 3.57 -13.05 -15.42
CA ASP A 139 2.96 -12.22 -16.46
C ASP A 139 3.32 -10.74 -16.26
N GLN A 140 3.30 -10.26 -15.02
CA GLN A 140 3.73 -8.91 -14.68
C GLN A 140 5.19 -8.67 -15.08
N TYR A 141 6.11 -9.57 -14.70
CA TYR A 141 7.53 -9.43 -15.03
C TYR A 141 7.76 -9.39 -16.54
N TYR A 142 7.25 -10.38 -17.27
CA TYR A 142 7.47 -10.50 -18.71
C TYR A 142 6.79 -9.37 -19.49
N GLY A 143 5.57 -9.00 -19.11
CA GLY A 143 4.85 -7.86 -19.68
C GLY A 143 5.61 -6.54 -19.48
N GLN A 144 6.07 -6.27 -18.25
CA GLN A 144 6.86 -5.07 -17.93
C GLN A 144 8.22 -5.06 -18.63
N ALA A 145 8.93 -6.20 -18.66
CA ALA A 145 10.22 -6.31 -19.33
C ALA A 145 10.08 -6.05 -20.84
N LYS A 146 9.03 -6.58 -21.47
CA LYS A 146 8.79 -6.34 -22.90
C LYS A 146 8.37 -4.90 -23.17
N TYR A 147 7.48 -4.33 -22.36
CA TYR A 147 7.12 -2.92 -22.43
C TYR A 147 8.35 -2.02 -22.34
N ALA A 148 9.21 -2.25 -21.34
CA ALA A 148 10.44 -1.50 -21.14
C ALA A 148 11.39 -1.60 -22.34
N ARG A 149 11.55 -2.79 -22.93
CA ARG A 149 12.39 -2.98 -24.13
C ARG A 149 11.84 -2.26 -25.36
N ILE A 150 10.53 -2.31 -25.58
CA ILE A 150 9.91 -1.59 -26.71
C ILE A 150 10.10 -0.08 -26.53
N THR A 151 9.96 0.41 -25.29
CA THR A 151 9.96 1.84 -24.97
C THR A 151 11.30 2.39 -24.50
N GLU A 152 12.37 1.59 -24.55
CA GLU A 152 13.70 1.92 -23.99
C GLU A 152 14.27 3.21 -24.57
N LYS A 153 14.08 3.42 -25.88
CA LYS A 153 14.57 4.60 -26.61
C LYS A 153 13.51 5.70 -26.76
N ALA A 154 12.40 5.59 -26.04
CA ALA A 154 11.37 6.61 -26.08
C ALA A 154 11.89 7.87 -25.39
N ASP A 155 11.95 8.96 -26.15
CA ASP A 155 12.21 10.31 -25.66
C ASP A 155 11.39 11.29 -26.49
N VAL A 156 11.20 12.51 -26.00
CA VAL A 156 10.44 13.57 -26.65
C VAL A 156 11.27 14.86 -26.75
N THR A 157 11.30 15.42 -27.95
CA THR A 157 11.92 16.72 -28.23
C THR A 157 11.02 17.87 -27.78
N PRO A 158 11.54 19.09 -27.57
CA PRO A 158 10.72 20.24 -27.21
C PRO A 158 9.58 20.57 -28.20
N ASN A 159 9.81 20.32 -29.49
CA ASN A 159 8.78 20.48 -30.51
C ASN A 159 7.65 19.45 -30.34
N GLU A 160 7.98 18.18 -30.09
CA GLU A 160 6.97 17.15 -29.82
C GLU A 160 6.15 17.44 -28.55
N VAL A 161 6.77 18.04 -27.53
CA VAL A 161 6.06 18.50 -26.32
C VAL A 161 5.07 19.61 -26.66
N THR A 162 5.48 20.56 -27.50
CA THR A 162 4.64 21.68 -27.95
C THR A 162 3.48 21.20 -28.82
N ASP A 163 3.75 20.27 -29.76
CA ASP A 163 2.73 19.68 -30.64
C ASP A 163 1.70 18.88 -29.83
N PHE A 164 2.17 18.09 -28.86
CA PHE A 164 1.29 17.39 -27.92
C PHE A 164 0.40 18.36 -27.15
N PHE A 165 0.97 19.42 -26.56
CA PHE A 165 0.20 20.42 -25.84
C PHE A 165 -0.88 21.06 -26.72
N ASN A 166 -0.53 21.49 -27.93
CA ASN A 166 -1.47 22.14 -28.85
C ASN A 166 -2.58 21.20 -29.30
N LEU A 167 -2.26 19.92 -29.57
CA LEU A 167 -3.23 18.92 -30.01
C LEU A 167 -4.22 18.52 -28.91
N TYR A 168 -3.74 18.39 -27.67
CA TYR A 168 -4.53 17.89 -26.54
C TYR A 168 -5.00 18.98 -25.58
N LYS A 169 -4.74 20.27 -25.87
CA LYS A 169 -4.97 21.40 -24.95
C LYS A 169 -6.31 21.38 -24.22
N SER A 170 -7.40 21.06 -24.92
CA SER A 170 -8.76 21.02 -24.36
C SER A 170 -9.07 19.78 -23.52
N GLN A 171 -8.25 18.74 -23.61
CA GLN A 171 -8.36 17.47 -22.90
C GLN A 171 -7.40 17.37 -21.72
N LEU A 172 -6.42 18.28 -21.63
CA LEU A 172 -5.47 18.26 -20.53
C LEU A 172 -6.17 18.65 -19.21
N PRO A 173 -5.83 17.99 -18.10
CA PRO A 173 -6.45 18.26 -16.82
C PRO A 173 -6.03 19.64 -16.30
N GLU A 174 -6.92 20.25 -15.54
CA GLU A 174 -6.56 21.40 -14.70
C GLU A 174 -5.63 20.95 -13.57
N ILE A 175 -4.66 21.80 -13.24
CA ILE A 175 -3.79 21.61 -12.08
C ILE A 175 -4.54 22.16 -10.88
N LYS A 176 -4.75 21.32 -9.86
CA LYS A 176 -5.33 21.75 -8.58
C LYS A 176 -4.37 22.66 -7.82
N ASP A 177 -4.85 23.27 -6.74
CA ASP A 177 -4.01 24.00 -5.80
C ASP A 177 -2.89 23.10 -5.27
N GLU A 178 -1.64 23.52 -5.48
CA GLU A 178 -0.44 22.81 -5.04
C GLU A 178 0.38 23.68 -4.09
N VAL A 179 1.15 23.04 -3.22
CA VAL A 179 2.14 23.70 -2.36
C VAL A 179 3.45 22.94 -2.40
N SER A 180 4.55 23.64 -2.16
CA SER A 180 5.84 23.02 -1.88
C SER A 180 6.23 23.32 -0.45
N LEU A 181 6.58 22.27 0.31
CA LEU A 181 6.85 22.36 1.74
C LEU A 181 8.22 21.77 2.07
N SER A 182 8.87 22.36 3.07
CA SER A 182 10.02 21.76 3.74
C SER A 182 9.73 21.61 5.23
N GLN A 183 10.21 20.55 5.87
CA GLN A 183 10.03 20.31 7.30
C GLN A 183 11.34 20.10 8.07
N ILE A 184 11.26 20.41 9.36
CA ILE A 184 12.19 19.94 10.39
C ILE A 184 11.33 19.22 11.43
N MET A 185 11.64 17.95 11.67
CA MET A 185 10.93 17.11 12.64
C MET A 185 11.88 16.72 13.75
N MET A 186 11.44 16.75 15.01
CA MET A 186 12.20 16.23 16.13
C MET A 186 11.36 15.27 16.98
N TYR A 187 11.98 14.20 17.47
CA TYR A 187 11.41 13.39 18.53
C TYR A 187 11.65 14.07 19.88
N PRO A 188 10.60 14.35 20.68
CA PRO A 188 10.79 14.80 22.05
C PRO A 188 11.65 13.79 22.83
N LYS A 189 12.66 14.30 23.52
CA LYS A 189 13.58 13.45 24.29
C LYS A 189 13.00 13.22 25.68
N LEU A 190 12.87 11.96 26.05
CA LEU A 190 12.52 11.58 27.41
C LEU A 190 13.63 12.00 28.39
N THR A 191 13.21 12.50 29.53
CA THR A 191 14.05 12.74 30.70
C THR A 191 14.53 11.42 31.29
N GLU A 192 15.69 11.42 31.96
CA GLU A 192 16.20 10.22 32.62
C GLU A 192 15.24 9.69 33.68
N ALA A 193 14.56 10.58 34.42
CA ALA A 193 13.55 10.19 35.41
C ALA A 193 12.37 9.43 34.78
N HIS A 194 11.88 9.88 33.61
CA HIS A 194 10.81 9.20 32.89
C HIS A 194 11.26 7.85 32.32
N LYS A 195 12.48 7.77 31.78
CA LYS A 195 13.06 6.48 31.34
C LYS A 195 13.18 5.51 32.52
N ASP A 196 13.67 5.98 33.66
CA ASP A 196 13.80 5.18 34.88
C ASP A 196 12.43 4.68 35.36
N GLU A 197 11.37 5.49 35.25
CA GLU A 197 10.01 5.06 35.56
C GLU A 197 9.58 3.86 34.69
N LEU A 198 9.75 3.96 33.36
CA LEU A 198 9.42 2.88 32.42
C LEU A 198 10.23 1.61 32.71
N ILE A 199 11.54 1.76 32.93
CA ILE A 199 12.45 0.66 33.26
C ILE A 199 12.04 0.01 34.58
N ASN A 200 11.75 0.80 35.62
CA ASN A 200 11.37 0.28 36.93
C ASN A 200 10.01 -0.41 36.91
N LYS A 201 9.07 0.08 36.10
CA LYS A 201 7.78 -0.57 35.86
C LYS A 201 7.97 -1.93 35.19
N LEU A 202 8.82 -2.03 34.17
CA LEU A 202 9.15 -3.31 33.53
C LEU A 202 9.89 -4.26 34.48
N LYS A 203 10.82 -3.77 35.30
CA LYS A 203 11.48 -4.58 36.34
C LYS A 203 10.48 -5.14 37.35
N LYS A 204 9.49 -4.34 37.74
CA LYS A 204 8.41 -4.79 38.62
C LYS A 204 7.57 -5.88 37.94
N ILE A 205 7.15 -5.67 36.70
CA ILE A 205 6.40 -6.69 35.94
C ILE A 205 7.20 -7.99 35.83
N LYS A 206 8.51 -7.92 35.54
CA LYS A 206 9.40 -9.09 35.51
C LYS A 206 9.46 -9.79 36.87
N ALA A 207 9.54 -9.04 37.98
CA ALA A 207 9.54 -9.61 39.33
C ALA A 207 8.20 -10.28 39.67
N ASP A 208 7.07 -9.69 39.27
CA ASP A 208 5.75 -10.27 39.45
C ASP A 208 5.61 -11.60 38.69
N ILE A 209 6.16 -11.68 37.46
CA ILE A 209 6.22 -12.92 36.67
C ILE A 209 7.08 -13.98 37.37
N ALA A 210 8.24 -13.59 37.89
CA ALA A 210 9.09 -14.49 38.68
C ALA A 210 8.40 -14.95 39.99
N GLY A 211 7.48 -14.16 40.52
CA GLY A 211 6.65 -14.46 41.69
C GLY A 211 5.47 -15.39 41.43
N GLY A 212 5.22 -15.77 40.17
CA GLY A 212 4.18 -16.74 39.79
C GLY A 212 3.06 -16.18 38.90
N GLU A 213 3.07 -14.88 38.59
CA GLU A 213 2.18 -14.32 37.57
C GLU A 213 2.55 -14.84 36.18
N SER A 214 1.56 -15.05 35.30
CA SER A 214 1.87 -15.46 33.94
C SER A 214 2.29 -14.28 33.07
N PHE A 215 3.32 -14.47 32.22
CA PHE A 215 3.74 -13.45 31.23
C PHE A 215 2.55 -13.03 30.36
N GLU A 216 1.72 -13.99 29.95
CA GLU A 216 0.55 -13.79 29.10
C GLU A 216 -0.45 -12.80 29.72
N SER A 217 -0.76 -12.96 31.01
CA SER A 217 -1.63 -12.04 31.75
C SER A 217 -1.02 -10.65 31.85
N GLN A 218 0.26 -10.56 32.21
CA GLN A 218 0.97 -9.30 32.37
C GLN A 218 1.03 -8.53 31.04
N ALA A 219 1.27 -9.24 29.93
CA ALA A 219 1.26 -8.66 28.59
C ALA A 219 -0.12 -8.11 28.20
N ARG A 220 -1.20 -8.83 28.51
CA ARG A 220 -2.57 -8.32 28.26
C ARG A 220 -2.92 -7.07 29.06
N ILE A 221 -2.39 -6.95 30.28
CA ILE A 221 -2.71 -5.84 31.20
C ILE A 221 -1.85 -4.62 30.88
N TYR A 222 -0.54 -4.81 30.66
CA TYR A 222 0.43 -3.72 30.66
C TYR A 222 1.07 -3.44 29.30
N SER A 223 1.06 -4.39 28.36
CA SER A 223 1.71 -4.17 27.07
C SER A 223 0.91 -3.19 26.23
N GLU A 224 1.58 -2.18 25.73
CA GLU A 224 1.02 -1.16 24.84
C GLU A 224 1.15 -1.54 23.36
N ASP A 225 1.71 -2.71 23.06
CA ASP A 225 1.68 -3.29 21.71
C ASP A 225 0.31 -3.90 21.40
N LYS A 226 -0.53 -3.12 20.71
CA LYS A 226 -1.89 -3.53 20.29
C LYS A 226 -1.92 -4.81 19.44
N GLY A 227 -0.83 -5.14 18.73
CA GLY A 227 -0.79 -6.30 17.84
C GLY A 227 -0.66 -7.62 18.59
N THR A 228 0.15 -7.66 19.66
CA THR A 228 0.46 -8.90 20.39
C THR A 228 -0.11 -8.94 21.80
N ALA A 229 -0.38 -7.80 22.44
CA ALA A 229 -0.89 -7.74 23.81
C ALA A 229 -2.15 -8.60 24.03
N PRO A 230 -3.18 -8.61 23.15
CA PRO A 230 -4.36 -9.47 23.31
C PRO A 230 -4.02 -10.97 23.34
N ASN A 231 -2.96 -11.36 22.62
CA ASN A 231 -2.43 -12.72 22.54
C ASN A 231 -1.32 -12.97 23.57
N GLY A 232 -1.26 -12.16 24.63
CA GLY A 232 -0.29 -12.27 25.71
C GLY A 232 1.15 -11.98 25.28
N GLY A 233 1.32 -11.10 24.30
CA GLY A 233 2.63 -10.69 23.80
C GLY A 233 3.27 -11.68 22.83
N LEU A 234 2.61 -12.79 22.49
CA LEU A 234 3.19 -13.89 21.72
C LEU A 234 3.31 -13.59 20.22
N MET A 235 4.52 -13.77 19.71
CA MET A 235 4.87 -13.77 18.29
C MET A 235 5.46 -15.12 17.92
N LYS A 236 4.95 -15.73 16.85
CA LYS A 236 5.35 -17.06 16.39
C LYS A 236 6.06 -16.99 15.04
N ASN A 237 6.97 -17.94 14.82
CA ASN A 237 7.69 -18.13 13.57
C ASN A 237 8.47 -16.89 13.10
N ILE A 238 9.07 -16.15 14.04
CA ILE A 238 9.92 -15.00 13.74
C ILE A 238 11.20 -15.50 13.07
N PHE A 239 11.47 -15.06 11.85
CA PHE A 239 12.74 -15.33 11.19
C PHE A 239 13.80 -14.32 11.64
N LYS A 240 15.03 -14.81 11.84
CA LYS A 240 16.18 -13.93 12.10
C LYS A 240 16.29 -12.83 11.04
N GLY A 241 16.41 -11.58 11.49
CA GLY A 241 16.46 -10.38 10.66
C GLY A 241 15.11 -9.70 10.45
N GLN A 242 14.00 -10.25 10.95
CA GLN A 242 12.67 -9.62 10.85
C GLN A 242 12.42 -8.54 11.90
N MET A 243 13.03 -8.66 13.09
CA MET A 243 12.79 -7.73 14.20
C MET A 243 13.84 -6.61 14.25
N VAL A 244 13.51 -5.51 14.94
CA VAL A 244 14.49 -4.45 15.20
C VAL A 244 15.68 -5.00 15.99
N LYS A 245 16.89 -4.52 15.67
CA LYS A 245 18.14 -5.07 16.20
C LYS A 245 18.18 -5.22 17.73
N PRO A 246 17.73 -4.24 18.54
CA PRO A 246 17.77 -4.38 20.01
C PRO A 246 16.90 -5.53 20.51
N PHE A 247 15.69 -5.66 19.95
CA PHE A 247 14.76 -6.73 20.28
C PHE A 247 15.34 -8.10 19.93
N GLU A 248 15.81 -8.27 18.68
CA GLU A 248 16.32 -9.54 18.21
C GLU A 248 17.59 -9.97 18.97
N ALA A 249 18.51 -9.03 19.22
CA ALA A 249 19.72 -9.31 19.97
C ALA A 249 19.40 -9.78 21.40
N ALA A 250 18.45 -9.12 22.07
CA ALA A 250 18.00 -9.54 23.40
C ALA A 250 17.34 -10.92 23.35
N ALA A 251 16.34 -11.13 22.48
CA ALA A 251 15.61 -12.39 22.37
C ALA A 251 16.55 -13.58 22.08
N LEU A 252 17.52 -13.42 21.18
CA LEU A 252 18.39 -14.51 20.75
C LEU A 252 19.51 -14.86 21.73
N ASN A 253 19.81 -13.98 22.68
CA ASN A 253 20.77 -14.20 23.77
C ASN A 253 20.16 -14.92 24.98
N LEU A 254 18.83 -15.01 25.04
CA LEU A 254 18.10 -15.73 26.09
C LEU A 254 18.11 -17.24 25.86
N GLN A 255 17.96 -17.99 26.95
CA GLN A 255 17.56 -19.40 26.95
C GLN A 255 16.04 -19.53 26.79
N GLU A 256 15.56 -20.70 26.34
CA GLU A 256 14.11 -20.95 26.25
C GLU A 256 13.47 -20.85 27.65
N GLY A 257 12.41 -20.04 27.75
CA GLY A 257 11.73 -19.69 29.00
C GLY A 257 12.37 -18.54 29.78
N GLU A 258 13.53 -18.03 29.36
CA GLU A 258 14.19 -16.91 30.04
C GLU A 258 13.58 -15.56 29.63
N ILE A 259 13.53 -14.61 30.58
CA ILE A 259 13.03 -13.25 30.38
C ILE A 259 14.18 -12.25 30.48
N SER A 260 14.33 -11.39 29.47
CA SER A 260 15.35 -10.34 29.43
C SER A 260 15.20 -9.30 30.54
N ASP A 261 16.26 -8.55 30.81
CA ASP A 261 16.11 -7.24 31.44
C ASP A 261 15.42 -6.24 30.49
N PRO A 262 14.97 -5.07 30.97
CA PRO A 262 14.39 -4.05 30.10
C PRO A 262 15.34 -3.64 28.97
N VAL A 263 14.84 -3.63 27.74
CA VAL A 263 15.59 -3.32 26.51
C VAL A 263 14.96 -2.13 25.82
N GLU A 264 15.77 -1.13 25.46
CA GLU A 264 15.31 0.03 24.69
C GLU A 264 15.29 -0.27 23.19
N SER A 265 14.24 0.21 22.52
CA SER A 265 14.08 0.18 21.07
C SER A 265 13.49 1.49 20.56
N GLU A 266 13.38 1.64 19.25
CA GLU A 266 12.70 2.79 18.64
C GLU A 266 11.19 2.90 18.91
N PHE A 267 10.58 1.88 19.51
CA PHE A 267 9.17 1.85 19.90
C PHE A 267 8.95 2.09 21.40
N GLY A 268 10.01 2.05 22.21
CA GLY A 268 9.94 2.09 23.67
C GLY A 268 10.76 0.98 24.32
N TYR A 269 10.37 0.64 25.55
CA TYR A 269 11.08 -0.30 26.41
C TYR A 269 10.36 -1.64 26.48
N HIS A 270 11.13 -2.72 26.44
CA HIS A 270 10.61 -4.08 26.33
C HIS A 270 11.17 -4.98 27.42
N ILE A 271 10.37 -5.92 27.92
CA ILE A 271 10.90 -7.19 28.42
C ILE A 271 10.47 -8.30 27.47
N ILE A 272 11.38 -9.24 27.21
CA ILE A 272 11.24 -10.24 26.16
C ILE A 272 11.45 -11.62 26.76
N GLU A 273 10.54 -12.55 26.47
CA GLU A 273 10.68 -13.98 26.78
C GLU A 273 11.02 -14.73 25.49
N LEU A 274 12.07 -15.54 25.49
CA LEU A 274 12.29 -16.49 24.39
C LEU A 274 11.46 -17.74 24.64
N VAL A 275 10.44 -17.99 23.82
CA VAL A 275 9.56 -19.16 24.00
C VAL A 275 10.18 -20.42 23.42
N LYS A 276 10.72 -20.31 22.20
CA LYS A 276 11.30 -21.44 21.48
C LYS A 276 12.27 -20.95 20.41
N LYS A 277 13.32 -21.71 20.11
CA LYS A 277 14.27 -21.41 19.04
C LYS A 277 14.62 -22.67 18.24
N SER A 278 14.45 -22.60 16.92
CA SER A 278 14.83 -23.67 15.99
C SER A 278 15.54 -23.09 14.77
N GLY A 279 16.86 -23.25 14.73
CA GLY A 279 17.69 -22.77 13.63
C GLY A 279 17.63 -21.24 13.43
N LYS A 280 16.99 -20.81 12.34
CA LYS A 280 16.78 -19.39 12.00
C LYS A 280 15.40 -18.84 12.39
N VAL A 281 14.56 -19.67 13.00
CA VAL A 281 13.20 -19.30 13.41
C VAL A 281 13.09 -19.37 14.93
N TYR A 282 12.36 -18.44 15.53
CA TYR A 282 12.10 -18.41 16.96
C TYR A 282 10.70 -17.87 17.27
N ASP A 283 10.17 -18.26 18.42
CA ASP A 283 8.96 -17.72 19.01
C ASP A 283 9.38 -16.88 20.23
N ALA A 284 8.77 -15.70 20.39
CA ALA A 284 9.06 -14.81 21.51
C ALA A 284 7.78 -14.20 22.05
N ARG A 285 7.75 -13.90 23.36
CA ARG A 285 6.77 -12.97 23.93
C ARG A 285 7.44 -11.65 24.28
N HIS A 286 6.66 -10.58 24.27
CA HIS A 286 7.14 -9.31 24.80
C HIS A 286 6.06 -8.49 25.49
N ILE A 287 6.50 -7.61 26.39
CA ILE A 287 5.70 -6.53 26.97
C ILE A 287 6.39 -5.23 26.59
N LEU A 288 5.71 -4.41 25.79
CA LEU A 288 6.17 -3.09 25.37
C LEU A 288 5.53 -2.03 26.27
N LEU A 289 6.36 -1.15 26.84
CA LEU A 289 5.92 0.17 27.29
C LEU A 289 6.44 1.21 26.30
N MET A 290 5.53 1.93 25.65
CA MET A 290 5.86 2.96 24.68
C MET A 290 6.61 4.10 25.37
N ALA A 291 7.69 4.58 24.73
CA ALA A 291 8.40 5.78 25.17
C ALA A 291 7.63 7.05 24.74
N THR A 292 6.37 7.16 25.15
CA THR A 292 5.51 8.30 24.84
C THR A 292 5.96 9.49 25.67
N PRO A 293 6.37 10.63 25.07
CA PRO A 293 6.84 11.78 25.84
C PRO A 293 5.70 12.47 26.61
N THR A 294 6.05 13.05 27.75
CA THR A 294 5.15 13.91 28.54
C THR A 294 4.96 15.29 27.90
N ASP A 295 3.92 16.01 28.28
CA ASP A 295 3.66 17.39 27.81
C ASP A 295 4.84 18.34 28.08
N ALA A 296 5.56 18.15 29.18
CA ALA A 296 6.74 18.94 29.51
C ALA A 296 7.93 18.63 28.57
N GLU A 297 8.13 17.37 28.21
CA GLU A 297 9.16 16.92 27.26
C GLU A 297 8.83 17.39 25.84
N ILE A 298 7.56 17.33 25.44
CA ILE A 298 7.05 17.92 24.20
C ILE A 298 7.30 19.42 24.18
N THR A 299 6.92 20.14 25.24
CA THR A 299 7.15 21.59 25.37
C THR A 299 8.63 21.94 25.25
N THR A 300 9.52 21.16 25.86
CA THR A 300 10.97 21.35 25.75
C THR A 300 11.44 21.18 24.30
N ALA A 301 10.91 20.20 23.58
CA ALA A 301 11.22 19.99 22.17
C ALA A 301 10.71 21.14 21.28
N LYS A 302 9.50 21.65 21.55
CA LYS A 302 8.95 22.83 20.86
C LYS A 302 9.80 24.06 21.08
N GLN A 303 10.17 24.38 22.32
CA GLN A 303 11.05 25.51 22.64
C GLN A 303 12.38 25.44 21.91
N LYS A 304 12.94 24.23 21.77
CA LYS A 304 14.16 24.00 20.99
C LYS A 304 13.94 24.27 19.49
N LEU A 305 12.85 23.77 18.91
CA LEU A 305 12.50 24.07 17.52
C LEU A 305 12.23 25.56 17.32
N ASP A 306 11.50 26.24 18.20
CA ASP A 306 11.27 27.68 18.10
C ASP A 306 12.57 28.49 18.21
N SER A 307 13.55 28.03 18.99
CA SER A 307 14.88 28.63 19.01
C SER A 307 15.60 28.46 17.66
N ILE A 308 15.49 27.29 17.03
CA ILE A 308 16.02 27.04 15.68
C ILE A 308 15.30 27.93 14.65
N ARG A 309 13.97 28.03 14.73
CA ARG A 309 13.15 28.93 13.90
C ARG A 309 13.63 30.38 14.03
N GLY A 310 13.90 30.85 15.25
CA GLY A 310 14.44 32.18 15.50
C GLY A 310 15.78 32.43 14.81
N LEU A 311 16.67 31.43 14.76
CA LEU A 311 17.93 31.52 14.01
C LEU A 311 17.71 31.59 12.49
N ILE A 312 16.72 30.86 11.97
CA ILE A 312 16.36 30.87 10.55
C ILE A 312 15.78 32.24 10.15
N LEU A 313 14.84 32.76 10.94
CA LEU A 313 14.23 34.07 10.70
C LEU A 313 15.22 35.22 10.83
N ALA A 314 16.25 35.08 11.68
CA ALA A 314 17.34 36.03 11.80
C ALA A 314 18.44 35.84 10.74
N GLU A 315 18.23 34.98 9.74
CA GLU A 315 19.18 34.65 8.66
C GLU A 315 20.56 34.15 9.14
N LYS A 316 20.66 33.69 10.39
CA LYS A 316 21.88 33.12 10.97
C LYS A 316 22.10 31.66 10.57
N MET A 317 21.10 31.04 9.96
CA MET A 317 21.09 29.66 9.50
C MET A 317 20.02 29.48 8.43
N SER A 318 20.31 28.78 7.34
CA SER A 318 19.28 28.43 6.37
C SER A 318 18.39 27.30 6.88
N PHE A 319 17.14 27.21 6.37
CA PHE A 319 16.25 26.08 6.67
C PHE A 319 16.89 24.74 6.29
N LYS A 320 17.58 24.69 5.14
CA LYS A 320 18.33 23.51 4.66
C LYS A 320 19.37 23.04 5.68
N GLU A 321 20.16 23.96 6.22
CA GLU A 321 21.17 23.62 7.23
C GLU A 321 20.53 23.16 8.53
N ALA A 322 19.43 23.80 8.95
CA ALA A 322 18.70 23.41 10.14
C ALA A 322 18.08 22.01 10.00
N ALA A 323 17.48 21.69 8.84
CA ALA A 323 16.96 20.36 8.53
C ALA A 323 18.08 19.31 8.61
N PHE A 324 19.22 19.56 7.96
CA PHE A 324 20.35 18.63 7.98
C PHE A 324 20.89 18.39 9.40
N LYS A 325 21.07 19.46 10.18
CA LYS A 325 21.68 19.41 11.52
C LYS A 325 20.75 18.87 12.61
N PHE A 326 19.47 19.23 12.57
CA PHE A 326 18.56 19.03 13.72
C PHE A 326 17.37 18.13 13.44
N SER A 327 16.99 17.92 12.18
CA SER A 327 15.84 17.06 11.88
C SER A 327 16.20 15.60 12.16
N ASP A 328 15.30 14.92 12.86
CA ASP A 328 15.29 13.48 13.07
C ASP A 328 14.61 12.74 11.90
N ASP A 329 13.95 13.46 10.98
CA ASP A 329 13.36 12.86 9.77
C ASP A 329 14.44 12.48 8.76
N LYS A 330 14.79 11.20 8.75
CA LYS A 330 15.79 10.63 7.84
C LYS A 330 15.39 10.71 6.36
N LYS A 331 14.09 10.82 6.04
CA LYS A 331 13.61 10.87 4.65
C LYS A 331 13.91 12.23 4.02
N THR A 332 13.72 13.32 4.79
CA THR A 332 13.81 14.68 4.24
C THR A 332 15.07 15.43 4.65
N LYS A 333 15.72 15.10 5.78
CA LYS A 333 16.86 15.88 6.31
C LYS A 333 18.05 16.03 5.35
N PHE A 334 18.25 15.04 4.47
CA PHE A 334 19.33 15.06 3.47
C PHE A 334 18.92 15.75 2.16
N ASN A 335 17.63 16.05 1.99
CA ASN A 335 17.06 16.78 0.87
C ASN A 335 16.50 18.15 1.31
N ALA A 336 17.26 18.87 2.14
CA ALA A 336 16.89 20.20 2.65
C ALA A 336 15.56 20.28 3.44
N GLY A 337 14.99 19.15 3.87
CA GLY A 337 13.69 19.10 4.52
C GLY A 337 12.51 18.99 3.55
N VAL A 338 12.73 18.98 2.23
CA VAL A 338 11.66 18.98 1.23
C VAL A 338 10.76 17.75 1.39
N ILE A 339 9.45 18.02 1.53
CA ILE A 339 8.40 17.01 1.54
C ILE A 339 8.05 16.69 0.09
N THR A 340 7.97 15.40 -0.23
CA THR A 340 7.57 14.91 -1.56
C THR A 340 6.17 14.30 -1.50
N GLY A 341 5.37 14.55 -2.54
CA GLY A 341 4.08 13.90 -2.75
C GLY A 341 4.22 12.42 -3.09
N GLY A 342 3.08 11.73 -3.22
CA GLY A 342 3.04 10.29 -3.54
C GLY A 342 3.62 9.94 -4.92
N ASP A 343 3.71 10.92 -5.82
CA ASP A 343 4.33 10.82 -7.15
C ASP A 343 5.84 11.14 -7.13
N GLY A 344 6.40 11.49 -5.97
CA GLY A 344 7.79 11.91 -5.81
C GLY A 344 8.07 13.38 -6.15
N SER A 345 7.06 14.15 -6.57
CA SER A 345 7.16 15.59 -6.83
C SER A 345 7.29 16.38 -5.53
N SER A 346 7.98 17.53 -5.57
CA SER A 346 7.97 18.51 -4.46
C SER A 346 6.74 19.42 -4.47
N LYS A 347 5.92 19.35 -5.52
CA LYS A 347 4.62 20.04 -5.61
C LYS A 347 3.54 19.06 -5.16
N ILE A 348 2.82 19.40 -4.10
CA ILE A 348 1.87 18.53 -3.41
C ILE A 348 0.48 19.18 -3.50
N GLU A 349 -0.52 18.43 -3.96
CA GLU A 349 -1.91 18.90 -3.95
C GLU A 349 -2.34 19.28 -2.54
N ARG A 350 -2.88 20.48 -2.36
CA ARG A 350 -3.24 21.03 -1.05
C ARG A 350 -4.27 20.17 -0.31
N GLU A 351 -5.18 19.55 -1.06
CA GLU A 351 -6.21 18.63 -0.55
C GLU A 351 -5.62 17.35 0.05
N SER A 352 -4.40 16.96 -0.36
CA SER A 352 -3.73 15.75 0.14
C SER A 352 -2.96 15.96 1.44
N ILE A 353 -2.84 17.21 1.91
CA ILE A 353 -2.09 17.56 3.12
C ILE A 353 -2.88 17.12 4.37
N PRO A 354 -2.24 16.41 5.33
CA PRO A 354 -2.87 16.03 6.58
C PRO A 354 -3.49 17.21 7.33
N GLY A 355 -4.64 16.99 7.97
CA GLY A 355 -5.43 18.04 8.62
C GLY A 355 -4.67 18.88 9.66
N VAL A 356 -3.79 18.26 10.44
CA VAL A 356 -2.93 18.96 11.42
C VAL A 356 -2.01 19.96 10.72
N ILE A 357 -1.32 19.53 9.66
CA ILE A 357 -0.44 20.40 8.88
C ILE A 357 -1.24 21.49 8.18
N SER A 358 -2.39 21.15 7.58
CA SER A 358 -3.27 22.13 6.92
C SER A 358 -3.73 23.24 7.86
N TYR A 359 -4.03 22.90 9.12
CA TYR A 359 -4.38 23.88 10.15
C TYR A 359 -3.22 24.83 10.47
N GLU A 360 -2.01 24.29 10.66
CA GLU A 360 -0.81 25.07 10.99
C GLU A 360 -0.33 25.96 9.84
N LEU A 361 -0.65 25.59 8.59
CA LEU A 361 -0.37 26.40 7.41
C LEU A 361 -1.43 27.49 7.14
N ALA A 362 -2.54 27.51 7.88
CA ALA A 362 -3.63 28.46 7.64
C ALA A 362 -3.16 29.92 7.82
N GLY A 363 -3.35 30.74 6.79
CA GLY A 363 -2.95 32.15 6.79
C GLY A 363 -1.47 32.41 6.52
N LEU A 364 -0.65 31.35 6.32
CA LEU A 364 0.75 31.48 5.96
C LEU A 364 0.93 31.59 4.43
N ASN A 365 1.95 32.35 4.03
CA ASN A 365 2.31 32.62 2.65
C ASN A 365 3.64 31.97 2.27
N LYS A 366 4.02 32.10 1.00
CA LYS A 366 5.34 31.69 0.51
C LYS A 366 6.46 32.28 1.39
N ASN A 367 7.42 31.42 1.74
CA ASN A 367 8.55 31.62 2.66
C ASN A 367 8.21 31.70 4.16
N ASP A 368 6.94 31.71 4.55
CA ASP A 368 6.59 31.67 5.96
C ASP A 368 6.94 30.32 6.59
N ILE A 369 7.25 30.37 7.89
CA ILE A 369 7.59 29.21 8.71
C ILE A 369 6.60 29.16 9.88
N THR A 370 5.94 28.02 10.06
CA THR A 370 5.05 27.76 11.21
C THR A 370 5.79 27.98 12.53
N THR A 371 5.05 28.17 13.63
CA THR A 371 5.60 27.90 14.97
C THR A 371 5.82 26.41 15.17
N ALA A 372 6.58 26.01 16.20
CA ALA A 372 6.71 24.59 16.53
C ALA A 372 5.36 24.03 17.00
N PHE A 373 4.90 22.96 16.36
CA PHE A 373 3.63 22.30 16.69
C PHE A 373 3.81 20.79 16.85
N ASP A 374 2.81 20.14 17.45
CA ASP A 374 2.82 18.72 17.76
C ASP A 374 2.14 17.94 16.64
N ASP A 375 2.73 16.81 16.25
CA ASP A 375 2.20 15.95 15.20
C ASP A 375 2.59 14.49 15.49
N GLU A 376 2.23 13.59 14.58
CA GLU A 376 2.61 12.19 14.61
C GLU A 376 3.41 11.81 13.36
N ASP A 377 4.31 10.84 13.52
CA ASP A 377 4.96 10.19 12.37
C ASP A 377 4.09 9.05 11.82
N GLU A 378 4.54 8.40 10.74
CA GLU A 378 3.82 7.27 10.10
C GLU A 378 3.58 6.07 11.04
N ARG A 379 4.29 6.00 12.17
CA ARG A 379 4.16 4.98 13.21
C ARG A 379 3.38 5.48 14.43
N GLN A 380 2.68 6.61 14.31
CA GLN A 380 1.91 7.25 15.39
C GLN A 380 2.76 7.69 16.58
N ARG A 381 4.07 7.89 16.40
CA ARG A 381 4.93 8.42 17.46
C ARG A 381 4.80 9.94 17.50
N LYS A 382 4.71 10.49 18.71
CA LYS A 382 4.69 11.94 18.94
C LYS A 382 5.98 12.57 18.43
N VAL A 383 5.82 13.59 17.60
CA VAL A 383 6.90 14.42 17.07
C VAL A 383 6.53 15.89 17.21
N VAL A 384 7.53 16.75 17.17
CA VAL A 384 7.33 18.19 17.01
C VAL A 384 7.89 18.61 15.66
N LYS A 385 7.19 19.51 14.97
CA LYS A 385 7.53 19.93 13.60
C LYS A 385 7.62 21.44 13.46
N LEU A 386 8.49 21.86 12.54
CA LEU A 386 8.43 23.16 11.86
C LEU A 386 8.21 22.88 10.38
N ILE A 387 7.33 23.64 9.75
CA ILE A 387 7.11 23.58 8.30
C ILE A 387 7.34 24.95 7.69
N LYS A 388 8.05 24.98 6.58
CA LYS A 388 8.24 26.15 5.71
C LYS A 388 7.46 25.96 4.43
N ILE A 389 6.73 26.99 4.00
CA ILE A 389 6.13 27.04 2.67
C ILE A 389 7.20 27.52 1.69
N GLU A 390 7.69 26.64 0.83
CA GLU A 390 8.64 26.99 -0.24
C GLU A 390 7.92 27.66 -1.41
N ASP A 391 6.73 27.18 -1.75
CA ASP A 391 5.91 27.76 -2.80
C ASP A 391 4.42 27.51 -2.60
N VAL A 392 3.60 28.39 -3.17
CA VAL A 392 2.14 28.25 -3.26
C VAL A 392 1.76 28.41 -4.72
N ILE A 393 1.16 27.37 -5.29
CA ILE A 393 0.82 27.28 -6.70
C ILE A 393 -0.70 27.20 -6.79
N PRO A 394 -1.38 28.29 -7.15
CA PRO A 394 -2.84 28.28 -7.33
C PRO A 394 -3.26 27.31 -8.43
N ALA A 395 -4.50 26.85 -8.36
CA ALA A 395 -5.13 26.10 -9.42
C ALA A 395 -5.06 26.89 -10.72
N HIS A 396 -4.65 26.21 -11.79
CA HIS A 396 -4.48 26.83 -13.09
C HIS A 396 -4.65 25.79 -14.19
N GLN A 397 -5.03 26.28 -15.36
CA GLN A 397 -4.96 25.49 -16.58
C GLN A 397 -3.49 25.24 -16.92
N ILE A 398 -3.16 23.99 -17.23
CA ILE A 398 -1.79 23.58 -17.55
C ILE A 398 -1.23 24.45 -18.70
N THR A 399 0.02 24.91 -18.56
CA THR A 399 0.68 25.72 -19.60
C THR A 399 2.10 25.23 -19.89
N LEU A 400 2.63 25.55 -21.07
CA LEU A 400 4.01 25.22 -21.42
C LEU A 400 5.01 25.99 -20.55
N GLU A 401 4.64 27.17 -20.07
CA GLU A 401 5.49 28.05 -19.28
C GLU A 401 5.67 27.53 -17.84
N THR A 402 4.60 27.03 -17.22
CA THR A 402 4.60 26.60 -15.81
C THR A 402 4.76 25.10 -15.62
N ASP A 403 4.37 24.30 -16.62
CA ASP A 403 4.18 22.85 -16.48
C ASP A 403 4.88 22.03 -17.57
N TYR A 404 5.89 22.59 -18.22
CA TYR A 404 6.63 21.94 -19.30
C TYR A 404 7.01 20.49 -18.98
N ASP A 405 7.56 20.22 -17.79
CA ASP A 405 7.99 18.86 -17.42
C ASP A 405 6.81 17.89 -17.28
N ARG A 406 5.66 18.36 -16.78
CA ARG A 406 4.43 17.55 -16.66
C ARG A 406 3.90 17.23 -18.05
N ILE A 407 3.84 18.23 -18.94
CA ILE A 407 3.45 18.06 -20.34
C ILE A 407 4.42 17.12 -21.07
N LYS A 408 5.73 17.26 -20.81
CA LYS A 408 6.77 16.39 -21.36
C LYS A 408 6.55 14.93 -20.96
N GLN A 409 6.23 14.65 -19.69
CA GLN A 409 5.93 13.28 -19.25
C GLN A 409 4.64 12.75 -19.89
N MET A 410 3.60 13.57 -20.02
CA MET A 410 2.36 13.18 -20.72
C MET A 410 2.62 12.86 -22.20
N ALA A 411 3.39 13.70 -22.90
CA ALA A 411 3.80 13.48 -24.28
C ALA A 411 4.65 12.21 -24.43
N LEU A 412 5.60 12.00 -23.52
CA LEU A 412 6.42 10.79 -23.48
C LEU A 412 5.57 9.54 -23.28
N ASN A 413 4.62 9.57 -22.34
CA ASN A 413 3.71 8.46 -22.11
C ASN A 413 2.82 8.18 -23.32
N LYS A 414 2.30 9.22 -23.98
CA LYS A 414 1.54 9.08 -25.24
C LYS A 414 2.39 8.41 -26.32
N LYS A 415 3.63 8.87 -26.51
CA LYS A 415 4.57 8.31 -27.49
C LYS A 415 4.90 6.85 -27.18
N LYS A 416 5.13 6.51 -25.90
CA LYS A 416 5.33 5.12 -25.47
C LYS A 416 4.11 4.25 -25.78
N SER A 417 2.90 4.72 -25.51
CA SER A 417 1.67 4.00 -25.86
C SER A 417 1.55 3.75 -27.37
N GLU A 418 1.88 4.73 -28.21
CA GLU A 418 1.91 4.56 -29.68
C GLU A 418 2.97 3.56 -30.15
N MET A 419 4.14 3.51 -29.47
CA MET A 419 5.17 2.51 -29.77
C MET A 419 4.69 1.10 -29.43
N ILE A 420 3.98 0.93 -28.31
CA ILE A 420 3.34 -0.35 -27.96
C ILE A 420 2.28 -0.72 -28.99
N GLU A 421 1.41 0.21 -29.37
CA GLU A 421 0.36 -0.03 -30.36
C GLU A 421 0.95 -0.47 -31.72
N LYS A 422 1.98 0.23 -32.20
CA LYS A 422 2.72 -0.16 -33.41
C LYS A 422 3.35 -1.54 -33.28
N PHE A 423 3.93 -1.85 -32.13
CA PHE A 423 4.49 -3.17 -31.85
C PHE A 423 3.40 -4.25 -31.91
N VAL A 424 2.29 -4.07 -31.19
CA VAL A 424 1.15 -4.99 -31.17
C VAL A 424 0.66 -5.25 -32.59
N ASN A 425 0.37 -4.19 -33.35
CA ASN A 425 -0.10 -4.28 -34.73
C ASN A 425 0.89 -5.02 -35.65
N SER A 426 2.20 -4.88 -35.43
CA SER A 426 3.21 -5.63 -36.19
C SER A 426 3.21 -7.14 -35.91
N LYS A 427 2.67 -7.56 -34.75
CA LYS A 427 2.65 -8.96 -34.29
C LYS A 427 1.33 -9.66 -34.55
N LEU A 428 0.22 -8.93 -34.68
CA LEU A 428 -1.09 -9.50 -35.01
C LEU A 428 -1.05 -10.48 -36.20
N PRO A 429 -0.36 -10.20 -37.33
CA PRO A 429 -0.33 -11.12 -38.47
C PRO A 429 0.34 -12.47 -38.17
N THR A 430 1.39 -12.47 -37.33
CA THR A 430 2.23 -13.64 -37.09
C THR A 430 1.83 -14.46 -35.86
N THR A 431 0.96 -13.94 -35.00
CA THR A 431 0.53 -14.60 -33.78
C THR A 431 -0.83 -15.28 -33.96
N PHE A 432 -1.00 -16.47 -33.40
CA PHE A 432 -2.31 -17.13 -33.32
C PHE A 432 -3.18 -16.41 -32.28
N ILE A 433 -4.36 -15.97 -32.68
CA ILE A 433 -5.28 -15.23 -31.82
C ILE A 433 -6.67 -15.78 -32.05
N SER A 434 -7.36 -16.16 -30.97
CA SER A 434 -8.74 -16.62 -30.99
C SER A 434 -9.49 -15.92 -29.87
N ILE A 435 -10.61 -15.28 -30.18
CA ILE A 435 -11.49 -14.62 -29.20
C ILE A 435 -12.82 -15.38 -29.19
N ASP A 436 -13.39 -15.63 -28.02
CA ASP A 436 -14.67 -16.31 -27.89
C ASP A 436 -15.79 -15.48 -28.55
N GLY A 437 -16.72 -16.14 -29.25
CA GLY A 437 -17.79 -15.51 -30.02
C GLY A 437 -18.74 -14.64 -29.18
N ARG A 438 -18.73 -14.78 -27.85
CA ARG A 438 -19.45 -13.86 -26.94
C ARG A 438 -18.97 -12.40 -27.07
N TYR A 439 -17.78 -12.17 -27.64
CA TYR A 439 -17.19 -10.87 -27.89
C TYR A 439 -17.29 -10.43 -29.38
N ASP A 440 -18.11 -11.10 -30.19
CA ASP A 440 -18.28 -10.78 -31.62
C ASP A 440 -18.83 -9.36 -31.85
N SER A 441 -19.64 -8.85 -30.91
CA SER A 441 -20.16 -7.48 -30.94
C SER A 441 -19.16 -6.41 -30.48
N CYS A 442 -17.99 -6.79 -29.96
CA CYS A 442 -16.97 -5.82 -29.54
C CYS A 442 -16.30 -5.15 -30.74
N ASP A 443 -16.25 -3.82 -30.69
CA ASP A 443 -15.48 -2.98 -31.60
C ASP A 443 -14.11 -2.69 -30.96
N PHE A 444 -13.14 -3.55 -31.27
CA PHE A 444 -11.79 -3.42 -30.72
C PHE A 444 -10.97 -2.41 -31.52
N LYS A 445 -10.12 -1.63 -30.83
CA LYS A 445 -9.24 -0.65 -31.49
C LYS A 445 -8.20 -1.34 -32.37
N GLY A 446 -7.68 -2.50 -31.95
CA GLY A 446 -6.79 -3.35 -32.72
C GLY A 446 -7.52 -4.35 -33.60
N ASN A 447 -6.87 -4.77 -34.70
CA ASN A 447 -7.43 -5.80 -35.60
C ASN A 447 -7.22 -7.23 -35.05
N TRP A 448 -7.84 -7.51 -33.89
CA TRP A 448 -7.69 -8.79 -33.18
C TRP A 448 -8.49 -9.93 -33.79
N LYS A 449 -9.58 -9.60 -34.46
CA LYS A 449 -10.42 -10.56 -35.18
C LYS A 449 -9.83 -10.77 -36.57
N LYS A 450 -8.88 -11.70 -36.68
CA LYS A 450 -8.53 -12.22 -38.01
C LYS A 450 -9.82 -12.75 -38.64
N GLU A 451 -10.21 -12.22 -39.80
CA GLU A 451 -11.12 -12.94 -40.69
C GLU A 451 -10.58 -14.36 -40.79
N SER A 452 -11.43 -15.30 -40.41
CA SER A 452 -11.09 -16.71 -40.23
C SER A 452 -10.09 -17.17 -41.29
N LEU A 453 -8.96 -17.72 -40.85
CA LEU A 453 -8.23 -18.68 -41.68
C LEU A 453 -9.17 -19.87 -41.86
N THR A 454 -10.08 -19.72 -42.83
CA THR A 454 -10.95 -20.77 -43.32
C THR A 454 -10.04 -21.74 -44.06
N LYS A 455 -9.80 -22.88 -43.43
CA LYS A 455 -9.59 -24.14 -44.14
C LYS A 455 -10.59 -25.15 -43.65
#